data_AF-A0A7Y0SFH1-F1
#
_entry.id   AF-A0A7Y0SFH1-F1
#
_cell.length_a   1.000
_cell.length_b   1.000
_cell.length_c   1.000
_cell.angle_alpha   90.00
_cell.angle_beta   90.00
_cell.angle_gamma   90.00
#
_symmetry.space_group_name_H-M   'P 1'
#
loop_
_entity.id
_entity.type
_entity.pdbx_description
1 polymer ?
#
loop_
_entity_poly.entity_id
_entity_poly.type
_entity_poly.pdbx_seq_one_letter_code
_entity_poly.pdbx_strand_id
1 'polypeptide(L)'
;LDITKLTPDELAFSSDGTPGNADALQSLIELSNKPVAVSGYGSVSLNDAFSSMVGQTAIKARQANADYQAKLAMNKQAHAARDNVSSVNSDEEAANLMMFANAHNANMKVISTANQLLDSILQLF
;
A
#
# COMPACT_ATOMS: atom_id res chain seq x y z
N LEU A 1 31.33 2.05 27.21
CA LEU A 1 31.01 0.78 27.90
C LEU A 1 32.33 0.08 28.16
N ASP A 2 32.80 0.16 29.39
CA ASP A 2 34.07 -0.41 29.81
C ASP A 2 33.85 -1.91 30.04
N ILE A 3 34.10 -2.71 29.01
CA ILE A 3 33.89 -4.18 28.98
C ILE A 3 34.95 -4.95 29.78
N THR A 4 35.82 -4.24 30.49
CA THR A 4 37.02 -4.73 31.19
C THR A 4 36.83 -4.93 32.69
N LYS A 5 35.63 -4.68 33.23
CA LYS A 5 35.34 -4.88 34.67
C LYS A 5 34.83 -6.28 35.04
N LEU A 6 34.58 -7.16 34.07
CA LEU A 6 34.17 -8.54 34.34
C LEU A 6 35.38 -9.35 34.79
N THR A 7 35.36 -9.80 36.04
CA THR A 7 36.33 -10.76 36.58
C THR A 7 36.02 -12.18 36.06
N PRO A 8 37.02 -13.07 35.97
CA PRO A 8 36.79 -14.47 35.56
C PRO A 8 35.74 -15.20 36.41
N ASP A 9 35.66 -14.89 37.71
CA ASP A 9 34.65 -15.45 38.62
C ASP A 9 33.24 -14.95 38.29
N GLU A 10 33.09 -13.69 37.86
CA GLU A 10 31.81 -13.12 37.41
C GLU A 10 31.34 -13.70 36.06
N LEU A 11 32.26 -14.27 35.27
CA LEU A 11 31.91 -14.97 34.02
C LEU A 11 31.34 -16.37 34.29
N ALA A 12 31.65 -16.98 35.44
CA ALA A 12 31.14 -18.28 35.89
C ALA A 12 31.23 -19.41 34.84
N PHE A 13 32.30 -19.42 34.03
CA PHE A 13 32.51 -20.43 33.00
C PHE A 13 32.96 -21.80 33.54
N SER A 14 33.46 -21.82 34.77
CA SER A 14 33.77 -23.02 35.53
C SER A 14 32.67 -23.28 36.56
N SER A 15 32.23 -24.54 36.69
CA SER A 15 31.23 -24.95 37.68
C SER A 15 31.76 -24.97 39.12
N ASP A 16 33.08 -25.03 39.29
CA ASP A 16 33.77 -25.18 40.57
C ASP A 16 34.77 -24.04 40.88
N GLY A 17 34.91 -23.05 39.99
CA GLY A 17 35.83 -21.92 40.11
C GLY A 17 37.30 -22.28 39.83
N THR A 18 37.60 -23.49 39.37
CA THR A 18 38.98 -23.91 39.08
C THR A 18 39.54 -23.13 37.87
N PRO A 19 40.67 -22.41 38.00
CA PRO A 19 41.27 -21.69 36.88
C PRO A 19 41.61 -22.63 35.72
N GLY A 20 41.09 -22.31 34.52
CA GLY A 20 41.25 -23.14 33.32
C GLY A 20 40.16 -24.18 33.10
N ASN A 21 39.22 -24.37 34.04
CA ASN A 21 37.99 -25.12 33.81
C ASN A 21 36.97 -24.24 33.06
N ALA A 22 36.29 -24.81 32.06
CA ALA A 22 35.30 -24.13 31.22
C ALA A 22 34.05 -25.01 30.96
N ASP A 23 33.78 -25.96 31.85
CA ASP A 23 32.67 -26.92 31.76
C ASP A 23 31.28 -26.28 31.71
N ALA A 24 31.05 -25.18 32.44
CA ALA A 24 29.79 -24.45 32.38
C ALA A 24 29.61 -23.73 31.03
N LEU A 25 30.70 -23.16 30.48
CA LEU A 25 30.69 -22.61 29.12
C LEU A 25 30.45 -23.70 28.07
N GLN A 26 31.09 -24.85 28.20
CA GLN A 26 30.91 -25.99 27.31
C GLN A 26 29.45 -26.47 27.34
N SER A 27 28.84 -26.57 28.52
CA SER A 27 27.42 -26.92 28.69
C SER A 27 26.48 -25.90 28.04
N LEU A 28 26.82 -24.61 28.11
CA LEU A 28 26.05 -23.55 27.45
C LEU A 28 26.16 -23.63 25.92
N ILE A 29 27.35 -23.89 25.39
CA ILE A 29 27.56 -24.10 23.94
C ILE A 29 26.77 -25.32 23.46
N GLU A 30 26.79 -26.41 24.22
CA GLU A 30 26.00 -27.61 23.92
C GLU A 30 24.50 -27.32 23.96
N LEU A 31 24.02 -26.56 24.94
CA LEU A 31 22.62 -26.14 25.02
C LEU A 31 22.21 -25.29 23.82
N SER A 32 23.06 -24.38 23.36
CA SER A 32 22.80 -23.55 22.18
C SER A 32 22.61 -24.37 20.90
N ASN A 33 23.28 -25.52 20.80
CA ASN A 33 23.20 -26.43 19.64
C ASN A 33 22.19 -27.56 19.84
N LYS A 34 21.63 -27.71 21.04
CA LYS A 34 20.71 -28.79 21.37
C LYS A 34 19.38 -28.60 20.64
N PRO A 35 18.87 -29.64 19.95
CA PRO A 35 17.52 -29.61 19.39
C PRO A 35 16.48 -29.46 20.50
N VAL A 36 15.60 -28.48 20.35
CA VAL A 36 14.45 -28.24 21.22
C VAL A 36 13.18 -28.29 20.40
N ALA A 37 12.11 -28.82 20.99
CA ALA A 37 10.81 -28.87 20.33
C ALA A 37 10.22 -27.45 20.24
N VAL A 38 10.18 -26.90 19.02
CA VAL A 38 9.55 -25.62 18.71
C VAL A 38 8.27 -25.89 17.93
N SER A 39 7.14 -25.38 18.45
CA SER A 39 5.82 -25.57 17.83
C SER A 39 5.82 -25.08 16.38
N GLY A 40 5.42 -25.95 15.45
CA GLY A 40 5.38 -25.64 14.01
C GLY A 40 6.73 -25.76 13.27
N TYR A 41 7.84 -26.02 13.97
CA TYR A 41 9.17 -26.16 13.38
C TYR A 41 9.87 -27.51 13.72
N GLY A 42 9.26 -28.31 14.61
CA GLY A 42 9.80 -29.61 14.99
C GLY A 42 10.92 -29.49 16.03
N SER A 43 11.80 -30.49 16.09
CA SER A 43 12.97 -30.48 16.98
C SER A 43 14.16 -29.89 16.23
N VAL A 44 14.51 -28.64 16.53
CA VAL A 44 15.57 -27.87 15.85
C VAL A 44 16.35 -27.03 16.86
N SER A 45 17.55 -26.55 16.50
CA SER A 45 18.26 -25.58 17.33
C SER A 45 17.46 -24.27 17.40
N LEU A 46 17.63 -23.50 18.46
CA LEU A 46 16.95 -22.21 18.62
C LEU A 46 17.32 -21.22 17.51
N ASN A 47 18.57 -21.24 17.04
CA ASN A 47 19.03 -20.40 15.94
C ASN A 47 18.37 -20.76 14.61
N ASP A 48 18.20 -22.05 14.33
CA ASP A 48 17.55 -22.51 13.10
C ASP A 48 16.05 -22.19 13.11
N ALA A 49 15.38 -22.40 14.25
CA ALA A 49 13.97 -22.02 14.43
C ALA A 49 13.76 -20.52 14.20
N PHE A 50 14.61 -19.68 14.81
CA PHE A 50 14.54 -18.24 14.65
C PHE A 50 14.75 -17.81 13.19
N SER A 51 15.81 -18.32 12.55
CA SER A 51 16.12 -18.02 11.14
C SER A 51 14.98 -18.45 10.21
N SER A 52 14.38 -19.61 10.47
CA SER A 52 13.24 -20.12 9.71
C SER A 52 12.00 -19.24 9.88
N MET A 53 11.71 -18.79 11.10
CA MET A 53 10.58 -17.91 11.39
C MET A 53 10.72 -16.54 10.74
N VAL A 54 11.93 -15.96 10.79
CA VAL A 54 12.25 -14.71 10.09
C VAL A 54 12.09 -14.90 8.57
N GLY A 55 12.62 -16.00 8.03
CA GLY A 55 12.46 -16.35 6.61
C GLY A 55 11.00 -16.48 6.17
N GLN A 56 10.18 -17.19 6.94
CA GLN A 56 8.74 -17.32 6.66
C GLN A 56 8.02 -15.96 6.73
N THR A 57 8.34 -15.13 7.72
CA THR A 57 7.79 -13.77 7.84
C THR A 57 8.17 -12.92 6.62
N ALA A 58 9.43 -12.99 6.18
CA ALA A 58 9.91 -12.26 5.01
C ALA A 58 9.20 -12.71 3.72
N ILE A 59 8.98 -14.02 3.54
CA ILE A 59 8.23 -14.56 2.40
C ILE A 59 6.79 -14.05 2.41
N LYS A 60 6.10 -14.11 3.56
CA LYS A 60 4.73 -13.60 3.69
C LYS A 60 4.65 -12.10 3.41
N ALA A 61 5.60 -11.31 3.91
CA ALA A 61 5.67 -9.89 3.65
C ALA A 61 5.87 -9.58 2.15
N ARG A 62 6.76 -10.32 1.48
CA ARG A 62 6.98 -10.19 0.04
C ARG A 62 5.74 -10.54 -0.76
N GLN A 63 5.03 -11.60 -0.39
CA GLN A 63 3.77 -12.00 -1.02
C GLN A 63 2.70 -10.93 -0.85
N ALA A 64 2.50 -10.44 0.38
CA ALA A 64 1.53 -9.38 0.66
C ALA A 64 1.82 -8.09 -0.15
N ASN A 65 3.09 -7.71 -0.29
CA ASN A 65 3.47 -6.57 -1.11
C ASN A 65 3.18 -6.80 -2.62
N ALA A 66 3.46 -8.00 -3.14
CA ALA A 66 3.14 -8.33 -4.54
C ALA A 66 1.62 -8.28 -4.79
N ASP A 67 0.83 -8.86 -3.88
CA ASP A 67 -0.62 -8.83 -3.95
C ASP A 67 -1.16 -7.41 -3.88
N TYR A 68 -0.63 -6.58 -2.98
CA TYR A 68 -0.99 -5.17 -2.88
C TYR A 68 -0.76 -4.41 -4.20
N GLN A 69 0.41 -4.58 -4.84
CA GLN A 69 0.70 -3.92 -6.11
C GLN A 69 -0.23 -4.38 -7.23
N ALA A 70 -0.53 -5.68 -7.30
CA ALA A 70 -1.49 -6.22 -8.26
C ALA A 70 -2.89 -5.62 -8.05
N LYS A 71 -3.37 -5.54 -6.80
CA LYS A 71 -4.67 -4.94 -6.47
C LYS A 71 -4.70 -3.44 -6.74
N LEU A 72 -3.60 -2.72 -6.49
CA LEU A 72 -3.50 -1.31 -6.82
C LEU A 72 -3.61 -1.07 -8.34
N ALA A 73 -2.95 -1.91 -9.15
CA ALA A 73 -3.05 -1.85 -10.60
C ALA A 73 -4.49 -2.12 -11.07
N MET A 74 -5.12 -3.18 -10.54
CA MET A 74 -6.54 -3.48 -10.84
C MET A 74 -7.47 -2.34 -10.45
N ASN A 75 -7.26 -1.71 -9.28
CA ASN A 75 -8.08 -0.59 -8.84
C ASN A 75 -7.96 0.62 -9.78
N LYS A 76 -6.73 0.95 -10.20
CA LYS A 76 -6.50 2.01 -11.19
C LYS A 76 -7.19 1.72 -12.51
N GLN A 77 -7.13 0.48 -13.00
CA GLN A 77 -7.81 0.07 -14.22
C GLN A 77 -9.34 0.16 -14.07
N ALA A 78 -9.89 -0.26 -12.92
CA ALA A 78 -11.33 -0.14 -12.65
C ALA A 78 -11.79 1.33 -12.61
N HIS A 79 -11.02 2.22 -11.99
CA HIS A 79 -11.29 3.65 -12.02
C HIS A 79 -11.23 4.20 -13.45
N ALA A 80 -10.18 3.90 -14.21
CA ALA A 80 -10.08 4.33 -15.60
C ALA A 80 -11.24 3.80 -16.47
N ALA A 81 -11.66 2.55 -16.27
CA ALA A 81 -12.81 1.98 -16.98
C ALA A 81 -14.12 2.67 -16.61
N ARG A 82 -14.33 2.98 -15.32
CA ARG A 82 -15.48 3.75 -14.85
C ARG A 82 -15.48 5.16 -15.47
N ASP A 83 -14.35 5.83 -15.41
CA ASP A 83 -14.20 7.19 -15.91
C ASP A 83 -14.37 7.21 -17.45
N ASN A 84 -13.92 6.20 -18.20
CA ASN A 84 -14.19 6.12 -19.63
C ASN A 84 -15.68 6.04 -20.01
N VAL A 85 -16.52 5.45 -19.15
CA VAL A 85 -17.97 5.30 -19.41
C VAL A 85 -18.77 6.47 -18.85
N SER A 86 -18.35 7.01 -17.72
CA SER A 86 -19.15 7.94 -16.91
C SER A 86 -18.46 9.26 -16.58
N SER A 87 -17.21 9.46 -17.01
CA SER A 87 -16.57 10.76 -16.90
C SER A 87 -17.15 11.67 -17.96
N VAL A 88 -17.51 12.87 -17.52
CA VAL A 88 -17.86 13.98 -18.39
C VAL A 88 -16.60 14.78 -18.71
N ASN A 89 -16.51 15.30 -19.93
CA ASN A 89 -15.45 16.23 -20.29
C ASN A 89 -15.98 17.66 -20.10
N SER A 90 -15.48 18.37 -19.10
CA SER A 90 -15.93 19.71 -18.77
C SER A 90 -15.76 20.72 -19.91
N ASP A 91 -14.81 20.50 -20.81
CA ASP A 91 -14.61 21.37 -21.99
C ASP A 91 -15.69 21.10 -23.06
N GLU A 92 -16.05 19.84 -23.30
CA GLU A 92 -17.18 19.51 -24.19
C GLU A 92 -18.51 19.96 -23.59
N GLU A 93 -18.71 19.80 -22.29
CA GLU A 93 -19.90 20.30 -21.61
C GLU A 93 -19.99 21.83 -21.70
N ALA A 94 -18.88 22.54 -21.49
CA ALA A 94 -18.83 24.00 -21.65
C ALA A 94 -19.07 24.44 -23.10
N ALA A 95 -18.50 23.74 -24.08
CA ALA A 95 -18.73 24.02 -25.50
C ALA A 95 -20.19 23.78 -25.89
N ASN A 96 -20.80 22.68 -25.44
CA ASN A 96 -22.21 22.40 -25.62
C ASN A 96 -23.07 23.47 -24.94
N LEU A 97 -22.70 23.91 -23.74
CA LEU A 97 -23.42 24.96 -23.02
C LEU A 97 -23.34 26.32 -23.73
N MET A 98 -22.18 26.67 -24.31
CA MET A 98 -22.04 27.84 -25.17
C MET A 98 -22.86 27.71 -26.46
N MET A 99 -22.88 26.52 -27.08
CA MET A 99 -23.71 26.26 -28.26
C MET A 99 -25.20 26.42 -27.95
N PHE A 100 -25.69 25.88 -26.82
CA PHE A 100 -27.05 26.08 -26.36
C PHE A 100 -27.37 27.55 -26.09
N ALA A 101 -26.45 28.29 -25.46
CA ALA A 101 -26.62 29.73 -25.23
C ALA A 101 -26.68 30.52 -26.55
N ASN A 102 -25.85 30.18 -27.54
CA ASN A 102 -25.87 30.82 -28.85
C ASN A 102 -27.16 30.51 -29.61
N ALA A 103 -27.58 29.24 -29.65
CA ALA A 103 -28.84 28.83 -30.25
C ALA A 103 -30.04 29.54 -29.59
N HIS A 104 -30.02 29.71 -28.28
CA HIS A 104 -31.06 30.46 -27.57
C HIS A 104 -31.09 31.94 -28.00
N ASN A 105 -29.93 32.61 -28.08
CA ASN A 105 -29.85 33.99 -28.56
C ASN A 105 -30.33 34.12 -30.02
N ALA A 106 -29.99 33.18 -30.89
CA ALA A 106 -30.47 33.14 -32.27
C ALA A 106 -32.00 33.01 -32.31
N ASN A 107 -32.58 32.13 -31.50
CA ASN A 107 -34.04 31.97 -31.39
C ASN A 107 -34.72 33.24 -30.91
N MET A 108 -34.15 33.94 -29.92
CA MET A 108 -34.68 35.25 -29.47
C MET A 108 -34.67 36.29 -30.60
N LYS A 109 -33.63 36.29 -31.44
CA LYS A 109 -33.56 37.20 -32.60
C LYS A 109 -34.62 36.87 -33.64
N VAL A 110 -34.86 35.59 -33.92
CA VAL A 110 -35.95 35.15 -34.81
C VAL A 110 -37.31 35.61 -34.29
N ILE A 111 -37.58 35.44 -32.99
CA ILE A 111 -38.82 35.91 -32.35
C ILE A 111 -38.95 37.44 -32.49
N SER A 112 -37.88 38.18 -32.24
CA SER A 112 -37.87 39.64 -32.41
C SER A 112 -38.22 40.05 -33.84
N THR A 113 -37.64 39.38 -34.85
CA THR A 113 -37.94 39.67 -36.26
C THR A 113 -39.38 39.30 -36.61
N ALA A 114 -39.89 38.17 -36.09
CA ALA A 114 -41.28 37.77 -36.30
C ALA A 114 -42.28 38.77 -35.71
N ASN A 115 -42.00 39.30 -34.51
CA ASN A 115 -42.80 40.38 -33.91
C ASN A 115 -42.78 41.64 -34.78
N GLN A 116 -41.60 42.05 -35.27
CA GLN A 116 -41.49 43.21 -36.17
C GLN A 116 -42.29 43.04 -37.47
N LEU A 117 -42.30 41.83 -38.04
CA LEU A 117 -43.10 41.52 -39.23
C LEU A 117 -44.59 41.57 -38.92
N LEU A 118 -45.03 41.02 -37.77
CA LEU A 118 -46.41 41.07 -37.34
C LEU A 118 -46.90 42.51 -37.16
N ASP A 119 -46.13 43.34 -36.46
CA ASP A 119 -46.45 44.76 -36.25
C ASP A 119 -46.54 45.52 -37.58
N SER A 120 -45.66 45.21 -38.53
CA SER A 120 -45.67 45.83 -39.87
C SER A 120 -46.92 45.46 -40.68
N ILE A 121 -47.37 44.20 -40.59
CA ILE A 121 -48.62 43.76 -41.24
C ILE A 121 -49.83 44.43 -40.60
N LEU A 122 -49.86 44.55 -39.27
CA LEU A 122 -50.95 45.22 -38.55
C LEU A 122 -51.06 46.72 -38.88
N GLN A 123 -49.95 47.39 -39.20
CA GLN A 123 -49.96 48.80 -39.62
C GLN A 123 -50.42 49.04 -41.06
N LEU A 124 -50.46 48.00 -41.91
CA LEU A 124 -50.92 48.10 -43.30
C LEU A 124 -52.45 48.07 -43.44
N PHE A 125 -53.17 47.71 -42.38
CA PHE A 125 -54.64 47.68 -42.31
C PHE A 125 -55.16 48.78 -41.38
#